data_AF-A0A7S2QIS7-F1
#
_entry.id   AF-A0A7S2QIS7-F1
#
_cell.length_a   1.000
_cell.length_b   1.000
_cell.length_c   1.000
_cell.angle_alpha   90.00
_cell.angle_beta   90.00
_cell.angle_gamma   90.00
#
_symmetry.space_group_name_H-M   'P 1'
#
loop_
_entity.id
_entity.type
_entity.pdbx_description
1 polymer ?
#
loop_
_entity_poly.entity_id
_entity_poly.type
_entity_poly.pdbx_seq_one_letter_code
_entity_poly.pdbx_strand_id
1 'polypeptide(L)'
;RAAAFEPPDRADAGSEHDKHDGDTDVGHEASVADDTHHADDLAWAPEEGHEPVHRLSAAIVSGRFASRALTRALSRTISAGCRASSHTLADVKEAPEDTAPDEAKEAADAAAEPEPEYHTVQVHFDDGWKDFSDEEAKQICDELARGSTEFSLNLRGRQYKFDFSSADEATQLNVKTGKRRKVRILDGPHEEPVEATLSKESEEVVAQKKLGPQSKRGGASQAAIAKYLEGNKHAAACFHQFESNEAKLCGEWAVFYHSYSFAALIYEVHAAVASVLFRFRSQYASLPRILVHEFLDIPNAKTLVDRFNSHFADHKRDHHPGFRKVGISAMCSLAATGPEACVARVFVSGYSCRDVSFRSVLEGVLESCYVPKKNIVKLASQIIKLSEKHGLDVSQFGGKPCKSQKAGHLMQIFIRRRLVDELTYAAEPYGPEDKSRMPVSNWVDGDESQIRGQVRIVCHPKFFMQANMVRLFVASADPTFHKNRAQFQKELCELIHELAEPTLRERAAKGIYGGTLPSWWTAEDQRKLA
;
A
#
# COMPACT_ATOMS: atom_id res chain seq x y z
N ARG A 1 33.72 -47.94 36.09
CA ARG A 1 34.95 -47.36 36.69
C ARG A 1 34.98 -45.91 36.20
N ALA A 2 34.39 -44.97 36.95
CA ALA A 2 35.08 -44.13 37.96
C ALA A 2 36.25 -43.37 37.31
N ALA A 3 36.38 -42.04 37.32
CA ALA A 3 36.09 -41.05 38.38
C ALA A 3 35.91 -39.66 37.70
N ALA A 4 35.03 -38.75 38.16
CA ALA A 4 35.14 -37.81 39.29
C ALA A 4 35.87 -36.49 38.94
N PHE A 5 35.27 -35.33 39.25
CA PHE A 5 35.54 -34.57 40.48
C PHE A 5 34.66 -33.29 40.58
N GLU A 6 34.37 -32.93 41.83
CA GLU A 6 33.35 -32.00 42.36
C GLU A 6 33.74 -30.50 42.37
N PRO A 7 32.79 -29.60 42.71
CA PRO A 7 33.02 -28.18 43.02
C PRO A 7 33.01 -27.89 44.54
N PRO A 8 33.37 -26.66 44.95
CA PRO A 8 32.78 -26.00 46.13
C PRO A 8 32.37 -24.53 45.83
N ASP A 9 31.71 -23.73 46.67
CA ASP A 9 30.79 -23.86 47.81
C ASP A 9 30.55 -22.41 48.32
N ARG A 10 29.31 -22.06 48.73
CA ARG A 10 28.91 -21.11 49.83
C ARG A 10 29.37 -19.62 49.83
N ALA A 11 28.70 -18.63 50.45
CA ALA A 11 27.56 -18.56 51.38
C ALA A 11 27.01 -17.11 51.53
N ASP A 12 25.84 -17.04 52.16
CA ASP A 12 24.96 -15.95 52.63
C ASP A 12 25.58 -14.75 53.39
N ALA A 13 24.84 -13.64 53.40
CA ALA A 13 24.47 -12.90 54.63
C ALA A 13 23.31 -11.90 54.37
N GLY A 14 22.36 -11.80 55.31
CA GLY A 14 21.23 -10.86 55.30
C GLY A 14 21.10 -10.05 56.61
N SER A 15 20.04 -9.22 56.65
CA SER A 15 19.38 -8.49 57.78
C SER A 15 20.21 -7.43 58.54
N GLU A 16 19.70 -6.39 59.22
CA GLU A 16 18.46 -5.60 59.36
C GLU A 16 18.83 -4.43 60.32
N HIS A 17 17.99 -3.38 60.34
CA HIS A 17 17.69 -2.43 61.44
C HIS A 17 18.52 -1.14 61.73
N ASP A 18 17.72 -0.05 61.69
CA ASP A 18 17.60 1.13 62.56
C ASP A 18 18.73 2.15 62.76
N LYS A 19 18.40 3.43 62.45
CA LYS A 19 18.20 4.49 63.46
C LYS A 19 17.61 5.77 62.87
N HIS A 20 16.58 6.29 63.54
CA HIS A 20 16.03 7.65 63.44
C HIS A 20 16.74 8.60 64.42
N ASP A 21 16.78 9.88 64.06
CA ASP A 21 16.58 11.10 64.88
C ASP A 21 17.56 12.24 64.53
N GLY A 22 17.02 13.46 64.39
CA GLY A 22 17.77 14.70 64.68
C GLY A 22 17.64 15.87 63.70
N ASP A 23 16.67 16.75 63.98
CA ASP A 23 16.74 18.24 64.02
C ASP A 23 17.01 19.13 62.79
N THR A 24 15.92 19.82 62.42
CA THR A 24 15.69 21.29 62.33
C THR A 24 16.81 22.29 61.99
N ASP A 25 16.52 23.04 60.90
CA ASP A 25 16.37 24.50 60.82
C ASP A 25 17.60 25.42 61.01
N VAL A 26 18.09 26.02 59.90
CA VAL A 26 18.37 27.48 59.76
C VAL A 26 18.41 27.85 58.28
N GLY A 27 17.67 28.88 57.86
CA GLY A 27 17.66 29.41 56.49
C GLY A 27 18.72 30.49 56.19
N HIS A 28 18.84 30.88 54.92
CA HIS A 28 18.95 32.27 54.46
C HIS A 28 19.00 32.36 52.91
N GLU A 29 18.21 33.29 52.39
CA GLU A 29 18.46 34.25 51.28
C GLU A 29 18.92 33.70 49.92
N ALA A 30 18.05 33.75 48.90
CA ALA A 30 17.83 34.90 48.00
C ALA A 30 19.00 35.21 47.05
N SER A 31 18.86 34.85 45.78
CA SER A 31 19.20 35.76 44.69
C SER A 31 18.44 35.40 43.41
N VAL A 32 17.89 36.45 42.82
CA VAL A 32 17.09 36.53 41.61
C VAL A 32 18.03 36.90 40.46
N ALA A 33 17.93 36.20 39.34
CA ALA A 33 18.34 36.62 37.99
C ALA A 33 17.49 35.74 37.06
N ASP A 34 16.39 36.18 36.47
CA ASP A 34 16.18 37.27 35.51
C ASP A 34 17.15 37.23 34.32
N ASP A 35 16.83 36.35 33.37
CA ASP A 35 17.35 36.40 32.01
C ASP A 35 16.14 36.37 31.05
N THR A 36 15.73 37.58 30.68
CA THR A 36 14.78 37.88 29.63
C THR A 36 15.54 37.90 28.29
N HIS A 37 15.32 36.89 27.44
CA HIS A 37 15.82 36.94 26.07
C HIS A 37 14.90 37.80 25.19
N HIS A 38 15.50 38.89 24.70
CA HIS A 38 15.00 39.79 23.68
C HIS A 38 14.52 39.05 22.42
N ALA A 39 13.28 39.35 22.03
CA ALA A 39 12.81 39.18 20.66
C ALA A 39 13.19 40.46 19.89
N ASP A 40 14.09 40.32 18.92
CA ASP A 40 14.39 41.39 17.97
C ASP A 40 13.32 41.43 16.87
N ASP A 41 12.65 42.57 16.84
CA ASP A 41 11.81 43.08 15.77
C ASP A 41 12.63 43.34 14.50
N LEU A 42 12.27 42.68 13.40
CA LEU A 42 12.59 43.17 12.05
C LEU A 42 11.30 43.66 11.39
N ALA A 43 11.12 44.97 11.49
CA ALA A 43 10.12 45.74 10.78
C ALA A 43 10.40 45.73 9.26
N TRP A 44 9.45 45.21 8.49
CA TRP A 44 9.38 45.42 7.04
C TRP A 44 8.37 46.55 6.77
N ALA A 45 8.86 47.68 6.27
CA ALA A 45 8.01 48.78 5.79
C ALA A 45 7.38 48.40 4.43
N PRO A 46 6.12 48.80 4.15
CA PRO A 46 5.48 48.54 2.87
C PRO A 46 5.82 49.65 1.87
N GLU A 47 6.20 49.27 0.65
CA GLU A 47 6.06 50.17 -0.50
C GLU A 47 4.61 50.14 -1.00
N GLU A 48 4.14 51.34 -1.32
CA GLU A 48 2.81 51.70 -1.76
C GLU A 48 2.53 51.21 -3.20
N GLY A 49 1.24 50.96 -3.49
CA GLY A 49 0.69 51.14 -4.82
C GLY A 49 0.28 49.86 -5.55
N HIS A 50 -0.94 49.38 -5.28
CA HIS A 50 -2.00 49.25 -6.31
C HIS A 50 -3.29 48.73 -5.64
N GLU A 51 -4.36 49.50 -5.81
CA GLU A 51 -5.71 49.25 -5.28
C GLU A 51 -6.48 48.10 -5.99
N PRO A 52 -7.59 47.62 -5.39
CA PRO A 52 -7.90 46.20 -5.32
C PRO A 52 -9.05 45.74 -6.22
N VAL A 53 -9.07 44.44 -6.53
CA VAL A 53 -10.30 43.71 -6.88
C VAL A 53 -10.63 42.75 -5.75
N HIS A 54 -11.72 43.08 -5.05
CA HIS A 54 -12.35 42.32 -3.98
C HIS A 54 -12.46 40.81 -4.24
N ARG A 55 -12.11 39.98 -3.25
CA ARG A 55 -12.89 38.79 -2.91
C ARG A 55 -12.79 38.44 -1.42
N LEU A 56 -13.96 38.48 -0.79
CA LEU A 56 -14.28 37.97 0.54
C LEU A 56 -13.89 36.50 0.68
N SER A 57 -13.28 36.13 1.81
CA SER A 57 -13.78 35.04 2.68
C SER A 57 -12.98 34.94 3.98
N ALA A 58 -13.56 35.38 5.09
CA ALA A 58 -13.21 34.92 6.43
C ALA A 58 -14.46 34.96 7.33
N ALA A 59 -14.44 34.04 8.30
CA ALA A 59 -15.42 33.77 9.35
C ALA A 59 -16.64 32.92 8.95
N ILE A 60 -16.75 31.73 9.57
CA ILE A 60 -17.63 31.53 10.74
C ILE A 60 -17.15 30.29 11.52
N VAL A 61 -16.77 30.54 12.77
CA VAL A 61 -16.75 29.59 13.88
C VAL A 61 -17.90 30.01 14.81
N SER A 62 -18.55 29.01 15.42
CA SER A 62 -19.52 29.08 16.52
C SER A 62 -21.00 29.31 16.16
N GLY A 63 -21.87 28.54 16.81
CA GLY A 63 -23.31 28.81 16.87
C GLY A 63 -24.21 27.58 16.91
N ARG A 64 -24.33 26.95 18.08
CA ARG A 64 -25.52 26.15 18.44
C ARG A 64 -26.73 27.09 18.49
N PHE A 65 -27.88 26.74 17.92
CA PHE A 65 -29.20 26.86 18.54
C PHE A 65 -30.28 26.14 17.71
N ALA A 66 -31.25 25.60 18.42
CA ALA A 66 -32.37 24.81 17.94
C ALA A 66 -33.35 25.62 17.07
N SER A 67 -34.08 24.95 16.17
CA SER A 67 -35.51 24.65 16.37
C SER A 67 -36.15 24.07 15.10
N ARG A 68 -37.11 23.17 15.35
CA ARG A 68 -38.04 22.59 14.38
C ARG A 68 -39.08 23.64 13.98
N ALA A 69 -39.34 23.78 12.68
CA ALA A 69 -40.67 24.01 12.08
C ALA A 69 -40.49 24.36 10.59
N LEU A 70 -40.94 23.51 9.67
CA LEU A 70 -42.15 23.75 8.89
C LEU A 70 -42.29 22.67 7.82
N THR A 71 -43.40 21.96 7.92
CA THR A 71 -43.88 20.94 7.01
C THR A 71 -44.86 21.61 6.03
N ARG A 72 -44.86 21.18 4.76
CA ARG A 72 -45.95 21.30 3.74
C ARG A 72 -46.20 22.66 3.07
N ALA A 73 -45.90 22.70 1.77
CA ALA A 73 -46.72 23.15 0.63
C ALA A 73 -45.79 23.11 -0.61
N LEU A 74 -46.07 22.57 -1.79
CA LEU A 74 -47.30 22.29 -2.51
C LEU A 74 -47.13 21.03 -3.37
N SER A 75 -48.23 20.32 -3.59
CA SER A 75 -48.41 19.33 -4.64
C SER A 75 -49.54 19.83 -5.55
N ARG A 76 -49.31 19.74 -6.88
CA ARG A 76 -50.32 19.66 -7.97
C ARG A 76 -51.09 20.97 -8.25
N THR A 77 -51.38 21.40 -9.47
CA THR A 77 -51.99 20.73 -10.64
C THR A 77 -51.89 21.75 -11.82
N ILE A 78 -51.66 21.46 -13.11
CA ILE A 78 -52.58 21.07 -14.22
C ILE A 78 -51.69 21.18 -15.50
N SER A 79 -51.40 20.11 -16.26
CA SER A 79 -52.15 19.51 -17.39
C SER A 79 -52.40 20.36 -18.66
N ALA A 80 -51.80 19.86 -19.76
CA ALA A 80 -52.35 19.71 -21.12
C ALA A 80 -52.46 20.92 -22.09
N GLY A 81 -51.97 20.69 -23.33
CA GLY A 81 -52.31 21.44 -24.54
C GLY A 81 -51.14 21.61 -25.54
N CYS A 82 -50.79 20.57 -26.33
CA CYS A 82 -51.01 20.50 -27.79
C CYS A 82 -50.61 21.74 -28.62
N ARG A 83 -49.55 21.63 -29.46
CA ARG A 83 -49.66 21.58 -30.94
C ARG A 83 -48.28 21.64 -31.62
N ALA A 84 -48.23 20.95 -32.76
CA ALA A 84 -47.14 20.87 -33.71
C ALA A 84 -46.91 22.17 -34.49
N SER A 85 -45.66 22.40 -34.90
CA SER A 85 -45.35 23.06 -36.17
C SER A 85 -43.93 22.71 -36.61
N SER A 86 -43.88 22.08 -37.78
CA SER A 86 -42.76 21.97 -38.71
C SER A 86 -42.16 23.32 -39.08
N HIS A 87 -40.83 23.39 -39.26
CA HIS A 87 -40.13 24.26 -40.24
C HIS A 87 -38.61 23.95 -40.13
N THR A 88 -38.04 23.22 -41.08
CA THR A 88 -37.29 23.66 -42.29
C THR A 88 -35.77 23.60 -42.11
N LEU A 89 -35.17 22.76 -42.96
CA LEU A 89 -33.76 22.66 -43.30
C LEU A 89 -33.27 23.99 -43.92
N ALA A 90 -32.07 24.42 -43.53
CA ALA A 90 -31.23 25.32 -44.33
C ALA A 90 -29.74 25.16 -43.94
N ASP A 91 -28.96 24.75 -44.94
CA ASP A 91 -27.61 25.19 -45.29
C ASP A 91 -26.54 25.34 -44.19
N VAL A 92 -25.71 24.30 -44.06
CA VAL A 92 -24.36 24.42 -43.50
C VAL A 92 -23.38 24.63 -44.65
N LYS A 93 -22.79 25.82 -44.68
CA LYS A 93 -21.78 26.28 -45.62
C LYS A 93 -20.41 25.77 -45.18
N GLU A 94 -19.73 25.05 -46.06
CA GLU A 94 -18.35 24.58 -45.89
C GLU A 94 -17.38 25.75 -45.67
N ALA A 95 -16.45 25.57 -44.74
CA ALA A 95 -15.29 26.43 -44.49
C ALA A 95 -14.02 25.68 -44.92
N PRO A 96 -12.97 26.38 -45.39
CA PRO A 96 -11.89 25.80 -46.16
C PRO A 96 -10.85 25.06 -45.30
N GLU A 97 -10.31 24.00 -45.90
CA GLU A 97 -9.15 23.25 -45.44
C GLU A 97 -7.90 24.14 -45.35
N ASP A 98 -7.29 24.17 -44.17
CA ASP A 98 -6.00 24.78 -43.93
C ASP A 98 -4.96 23.67 -43.79
N THR A 99 -4.06 23.61 -44.77
CA THR A 99 -2.99 22.63 -44.91
C THR A 99 -1.86 22.89 -43.92
N ALA A 100 -1.65 21.98 -42.97
CA ALA A 100 -0.45 21.93 -42.13
C ALA A 100 0.63 21.04 -42.79
N PRO A 101 1.92 21.40 -42.70
CA PRO A 101 3.00 20.67 -43.37
C PRO A 101 3.48 19.43 -42.60
N ASP A 102 3.93 18.46 -43.39
CA ASP A 102 4.63 17.21 -43.04
C ASP A 102 5.86 17.43 -42.13
N GLU A 103 5.73 17.05 -40.85
CA GLU A 103 6.87 16.72 -39.99
C GLU A 103 6.52 15.46 -39.16
N ALA A 104 6.47 14.31 -39.82
CA ALA A 104 6.33 13.01 -39.15
C ALA A 104 7.04 11.91 -39.93
N LYS A 105 8.38 11.96 -40.00
CA LYS A 105 9.17 10.85 -40.54
C LYS A 105 10.61 10.77 -40.02
N GLU A 106 10.82 10.84 -38.71
CA GLU A 106 12.13 10.47 -38.13
C GLU A 106 12.08 10.13 -36.62
N ALA A 107 11.26 9.14 -36.23
CA ALA A 107 11.28 8.60 -34.85
C ALA A 107 10.83 7.13 -34.78
N ALA A 108 11.29 6.29 -35.71
CA ALA A 108 10.89 4.88 -35.80
C ALA A 108 12.00 3.86 -35.45
N ASP A 109 13.21 4.28 -35.06
CA ASP A 109 14.29 3.36 -34.71
C ASP A 109 14.83 3.65 -33.30
N ALA A 110 14.25 2.98 -32.29
CA ALA A 110 14.89 2.53 -31.04
C ALA A 110 13.84 2.00 -30.02
N ALA A 111 12.90 1.16 -30.46
CA ALA A 111 12.19 0.30 -29.52
C ALA A 111 13.12 -0.88 -29.23
N ALA A 112 13.91 -0.78 -28.16
CA ALA A 112 14.66 -1.94 -27.65
C ALA A 112 13.66 -3.08 -27.43
N GLU A 113 13.92 -4.24 -28.03
CA GLU A 113 13.10 -5.42 -27.78
C GLU A 113 13.06 -5.68 -26.26
N PRO A 114 11.89 -5.98 -25.69
CA PRO A 114 11.79 -6.25 -24.27
C PRO A 114 12.75 -7.39 -23.91
N GLU A 115 13.64 -7.14 -22.94
CA GLU A 115 14.48 -8.17 -22.36
C GLU A 115 13.59 -9.36 -21.97
N PRO A 116 13.89 -10.59 -22.45
CA PRO A 116 13.04 -11.74 -22.20
C PRO A 116 12.93 -11.97 -20.68
N GLU A 117 11.72 -12.23 -20.18
CA GLU A 117 11.53 -12.60 -18.78
C GLU A 117 12.32 -13.88 -18.48
N TYR A 118 13.38 -13.76 -17.67
CA TYR A 118 14.24 -14.89 -17.31
C TYR A 118 13.54 -15.76 -16.26
N HIS A 119 13.23 -17.01 -16.61
CA HIS A 119 12.79 -18.01 -15.64
C HIS A 119 14.01 -18.67 -14.98
N THR A 120 13.98 -18.89 -13.67
CA THR A 120 15.01 -19.69 -13.00
C THR A 120 14.69 -21.17 -13.14
N VAL A 121 15.66 -21.96 -13.61
CA VAL A 121 15.56 -23.42 -13.62
C VAL A 121 16.41 -23.99 -12.49
N GLN A 122 15.86 -24.94 -11.75
CA GLN A 122 16.53 -25.61 -10.64
C GLN A 122 16.53 -27.13 -10.81
N VAL A 123 17.58 -27.78 -10.30
CA VAL A 123 17.72 -29.24 -10.24
C VAL A 123 17.96 -29.68 -8.79
N HIS A 124 17.30 -30.77 -8.38
CA HIS A 124 17.41 -31.31 -7.03
C HIS A 124 18.65 -32.21 -6.89
N PHE A 125 19.54 -31.84 -5.97
CA PHE A 125 20.67 -32.62 -5.50
C PHE A 125 20.36 -33.28 -4.15
N ASP A 126 21.31 -34.07 -3.65
CA ASP A 126 21.19 -34.73 -2.35
C ASP A 126 21.25 -33.68 -1.21
N ASP A 127 21.79 -32.48 -1.48
CA ASP A 127 21.91 -31.33 -0.58
C ASP A 127 20.91 -30.19 -0.84
N GLY A 128 19.88 -30.41 -1.68
CA GLY A 128 18.82 -29.43 -1.95
C GLY A 128 18.68 -29.01 -3.41
N TRP A 129 17.89 -27.97 -3.67
CA TRP A 129 17.69 -27.42 -5.01
C TRP A 129 18.87 -26.51 -5.39
N LYS A 130 19.39 -26.67 -6.61
CA LYS A 130 20.46 -25.82 -7.15
C LYS A 130 20.06 -25.22 -8.48
N ASP A 131 20.42 -23.96 -8.67
CA ASP A 131 20.17 -23.25 -9.91
C ASP A 131 21.09 -23.76 -11.02
N PHE A 132 20.52 -23.81 -12.23
CA PHE A 132 21.30 -23.81 -13.47
C PHE A 132 21.93 -22.43 -13.66
N SER A 133 23.05 -22.33 -14.39
CA SER A 133 23.54 -20.99 -14.80
C SER A 133 22.54 -20.32 -15.73
N ASP A 134 22.63 -19.00 -15.90
CA ASP A 134 21.71 -18.25 -16.77
C ASP A 134 21.69 -18.79 -18.19
N GLU A 135 22.85 -19.19 -18.73
CA GLU A 135 22.95 -19.81 -20.06
C GLU A 135 22.32 -21.20 -20.11
N GLU A 136 22.50 -22.00 -19.06
CA GLU A 136 21.91 -23.35 -18.96
C GLU A 136 20.38 -23.26 -18.82
N ALA A 137 19.89 -22.34 -17.97
CA ALA A 137 18.47 -22.06 -17.79
C ALA A 137 17.84 -21.57 -19.10
N LYS A 138 18.50 -20.63 -19.80
CA LYS A 138 18.05 -20.13 -21.11
C LYS A 138 17.90 -21.25 -22.12
N GLN A 139 18.88 -22.15 -22.24
CA GLN A 139 18.78 -23.28 -23.16
C GLN A 139 17.60 -24.20 -22.85
N ILE A 140 17.31 -24.44 -21.57
CA ILE A 140 16.17 -25.25 -21.13
C ILE A 140 14.85 -24.55 -21.48
N CYS A 141 14.75 -23.24 -21.19
CA CYS A 141 13.57 -22.43 -21.51
C CYS A 141 13.33 -22.34 -23.02
N ASP A 142 14.38 -22.19 -23.84
CA ASP A 142 14.27 -22.13 -25.30
C ASP A 142 13.71 -23.42 -25.90
N GLU A 143 14.07 -24.59 -25.35
CA GLU A 143 13.50 -25.87 -25.76
C GLU A 143 12.01 -25.97 -25.41
N LEU A 144 11.64 -25.54 -24.21
CA LEU A 144 10.24 -25.55 -23.75
C LEU A 144 9.38 -24.57 -24.54
N ALA A 145 9.91 -23.39 -24.85
CA ALA A 145 9.25 -22.40 -25.70
C ALA A 145 9.01 -22.92 -27.13
N ARG A 146 9.86 -23.83 -27.61
CA ARG A 146 9.67 -24.56 -28.88
C ARG A 146 8.66 -25.71 -28.79
N GLY A 147 8.08 -25.96 -27.62
CA GLY A 147 7.12 -27.03 -27.38
C GLY A 147 7.75 -28.40 -27.14
N SER A 148 9.06 -28.48 -26.97
CA SER A 148 9.75 -29.74 -26.64
C SER A 148 9.49 -30.12 -25.19
N THR A 149 8.81 -31.24 -24.94
CA THR A 149 8.64 -31.80 -23.58
C THR A 149 9.75 -32.79 -23.21
N GLU A 150 10.51 -33.30 -24.19
CA GLU A 150 11.70 -34.12 -23.97
C GLU A 150 12.82 -33.65 -24.88
N PHE A 151 14.00 -33.40 -24.32
CA PHE A 151 15.17 -32.94 -25.08
C PHE A 151 16.48 -33.32 -24.38
N SER A 152 17.61 -33.15 -25.06
CA SER A 152 18.93 -33.44 -24.49
C SER A 152 19.87 -32.26 -24.64
N LEU A 153 20.54 -31.89 -23.56
CA LEU A 153 21.52 -30.79 -23.51
C LEU A 153 22.87 -31.28 -23.01
N ASN A 154 23.94 -30.67 -23.51
CA ASN A 154 25.30 -30.88 -23.02
C ASN A 154 25.65 -29.79 -22.02
N LEU A 155 25.52 -30.10 -20.73
CA LEU A 155 25.79 -29.17 -19.64
C LEU A 155 27.07 -29.59 -18.92
N ARG A 156 28.02 -28.66 -18.76
CA ARG A 156 29.29 -28.89 -18.03
C ARG A 156 30.05 -30.15 -18.51
N GLY A 157 30.07 -30.37 -19.83
CA GLY A 157 30.74 -31.50 -20.47
C GLY A 157 30.05 -32.87 -20.28
N ARG A 158 28.78 -32.90 -19.87
CA ARG A 158 28.00 -34.13 -19.72
C ARG A 158 26.66 -34.00 -20.44
N GLN A 159 26.22 -35.09 -21.05
CA GLN A 159 24.92 -35.15 -21.71
C GLN A 159 23.82 -35.49 -20.69
N TYR A 160 22.77 -34.65 -20.67
CA TYR A 160 21.60 -34.83 -19.83
C TYR A 160 20.36 -34.88 -20.71
N LYS A 161 19.46 -35.84 -20.43
CA LYS A 161 18.11 -35.89 -21.01
C LYS A 161 17.14 -35.24 -20.04
N PHE A 162 16.40 -34.24 -20.49
CA PHE A 162 15.33 -33.60 -19.75
C PHE A 162 13.99 -34.16 -20.20
N ASP A 163 13.08 -34.30 -19.25
CA ASP A 163 11.73 -34.84 -19.45
C ASP A 163 10.74 -34.03 -18.60
N PHE A 164 9.94 -33.24 -19.29
CA PHE A 164 8.86 -32.39 -18.80
C PHE A 164 7.49 -32.92 -19.28
N SER A 165 7.41 -34.17 -19.75
CA SER A 165 6.16 -34.75 -20.25
C SER A 165 5.15 -35.05 -19.14
N SER A 166 5.62 -35.25 -17.91
CA SER A 166 4.79 -35.48 -16.73
C SER A 166 4.35 -34.16 -16.10
N ALA A 167 3.04 -34.02 -15.86
CA ALA A 167 2.46 -32.87 -15.16
C ALA A 167 2.93 -32.78 -13.69
N ASP A 168 3.26 -33.92 -13.07
CA ASP A 168 3.57 -33.99 -11.65
C ASP A 168 5.05 -33.75 -11.35
N GLU A 169 5.96 -34.06 -12.29
CA GLU A 169 7.39 -34.03 -12.01
C GLU A 169 8.24 -33.95 -13.28
N ALA A 170 8.91 -32.81 -13.49
CA ALA A 170 9.96 -32.70 -14.48
C ALA A 170 11.27 -33.33 -13.96
N THR A 171 12.02 -33.99 -14.84
CA THR A 171 13.24 -34.70 -14.45
C THR A 171 14.41 -34.49 -15.41
N GLN A 172 15.62 -34.61 -14.86
CA GLN A 172 16.88 -34.64 -15.58
C GLN A 172 17.55 -36.00 -15.37
N LEU A 173 17.92 -36.68 -16.45
CA LEU A 173 18.65 -37.95 -16.46
C LEU A 173 20.06 -37.74 -17.00
N ASN A 174 21.08 -38.06 -16.21
CA ASN A 174 22.44 -38.11 -16.72
C ASN A 174 22.62 -39.38 -17.59
N VAL A 175 22.83 -39.22 -18.89
CA VAL A 175 22.83 -40.32 -19.86
C VAL A 175 23.91 -41.37 -19.57
N LYS A 176 25.08 -40.94 -19.09
CA LYS A 176 26.22 -41.84 -18.80
C LYS A 176 26.02 -42.67 -17.52
N THR A 177 25.47 -42.05 -16.47
CA THR A 177 25.39 -42.67 -15.14
C THR A 177 24.02 -43.25 -14.82
N GLY A 178 22.98 -42.89 -15.58
CA GLY A 178 21.60 -43.26 -15.29
C GLY A 178 20.99 -42.54 -14.07
N LYS A 179 21.72 -41.64 -13.38
CA LYS A 179 21.17 -40.89 -12.23
C LYS A 179 20.10 -39.91 -12.72
N ARG A 180 18.88 -40.07 -12.19
CA ARG A 180 17.73 -39.17 -12.41
C ARG A 180 17.57 -38.20 -11.24
N ARG A 181 17.21 -36.95 -11.54
CA ARG A 181 17.02 -35.85 -10.58
C ARG A 181 15.74 -35.09 -10.93
N LYS A 182 15.10 -34.48 -9.94
CA LYS A 182 13.96 -33.59 -10.16
C LYS A 182 14.44 -32.27 -10.74
N VAL A 183 13.64 -31.68 -11.61
CA VAL A 183 13.84 -30.34 -12.16
C VAL A 183 12.58 -29.53 -11.87
N ARG A 184 12.72 -28.22 -11.64
CA ARG A 184 11.59 -27.29 -11.59
C ARG A 184 11.96 -25.97 -12.26
N ILE A 185 10.94 -25.29 -12.76
CA ILE A 185 11.03 -23.95 -13.32
C ILE A 185 10.29 -23.05 -12.35
N LEU A 186 10.92 -21.94 -11.97
CA LEU A 186 10.35 -20.94 -11.10
C LEU A 186 9.98 -19.73 -11.97
N ASP A 187 8.70 -19.36 -11.94
CA ASP A 187 8.22 -18.17 -12.63
C ASP A 187 8.51 -16.94 -11.76
N GLY A 188 9.41 -16.08 -12.26
CA GLY A 188 9.76 -14.79 -11.64
C GLY A 188 11.26 -14.62 -11.41
N PRO A 189 11.74 -13.38 -11.18
CA PRO A 189 13.12 -13.13 -10.80
C PRO A 189 13.42 -13.98 -9.58
N HIS A 190 14.53 -14.73 -9.64
CA HIS A 190 15.02 -15.57 -8.56
C HIS A 190 14.94 -14.81 -7.24
N GLU A 191 13.93 -15.12 -6.43
CA GLU A 191 14.12 -14.99 -5.01
C GLU A 191 15.05 -16.14 -4.68
N GLU A 192 16.34 -15.84 -4.48
CA GLU A 192 17.25 -16.79 -3.86
C GLU A 192 16.46 -17.50 -2.77
N PRO A 193 16.30 -18.83 -2.85
CA PRO A 193 15.67 -19.54 -1.76
C PRO A 193 16.50 -19.15 -0.55
N VAL A 194 15.90 -18.35 0.32
CA VAL A 194 16.40 -18.12 1.66
C VAL A 194 16.19 -19.45 2.38
N GLU A 195 16.90 -20.49 1.92
CA GLU A 195 17.23 -21.61 2.75
C GLU A 195 17.76 -20.98 4.02
N ALA A 196 17.15 -21.36 5.13
CA ALA A 196 17.59 -21.00 6.46
C ALA A 196 18.94 -21.68 6.77
N THR A 197 19.94 -21.54 5.90
CA THR A 197 21.25 -21.22 6.42
C THR A 197 20.99 -20.04 7.34
N LEU A 198 21.48 -20.13 8.57
CA LEU A 198 21.59 -19.02 9.49
C LEU A 198 22.54 -18.00 8.83
N SER A 199 22.07 -17.37 7.76
CA SER A 199 22.80 -16.40 6.98
C SER A 199 23.03 -15.29 7.97
N LYS A 200 24.31 -15.10 8.26
CA LYS A 200 24.80 -13.99 9.06
C LYS A 200 24.01 -12.77 8.60
N GLU A 201 23.25 -12.14 9.51
CA GLU A 201 22.47 -10.95 9.18
C GLU A 201 23.37 -10.01 8.38
N SER A 202 22.87 -9.53 7.24
CA SER A 202 23.69 -8.66 6.40
C SER A 202 24.13 -7.44 7.20
N GLU A 203 25.32 -6.91 6.90
CA GLU A 203 25.86 -5.74 7.59
C GLU A 203 24.88 -4.55 7.52
N GLU A 204 24.13 -4.44 6.41
CA GLU A 204 23.05 -3.48 6.22
C GLU A 204 21.92 -3.65 7.25
N VAL A 205 21.41 -4.87 7.45
CA VAL A 205 20.34 -5.14 8.42
C VAL A 205 20.79 -4.80 9.84
N VAL A 206 22.04 -5.13 10.19
CA VAL A 206 22.62 -4.78 11.50
C VAL A 206 22.73 -3.26 11.66
N ALA A 207 23.22 -2.56 10.62
CA ALA A 207 23.32 -1.10 10.63
C ALA A 207 21.94 -0.44 10.79
N GLN A 208 20.92 -0.92 10.07
CA GLN A 208 19.56 -0.37 10.13
C GLN A 208 18.87 -0.63 11.48
N LYS A 209 19.12 -1.79 12.10
CA LYS A 209 18.67 -2.05 13.48
C LYS A 209 19.32 -1.11 14.49
N LYS A 210 20.58 -0.74 14.28
CA LYS A 210 21.30 0.22 15.15
C LYS A 210 20.69 1.62 15.09
N LEU A 211 20.20 2.04 13.93
CA LEU A 211 19.44 3.30 13.78
C LEU A 211 18.07 3.23 14.47
N GLY A 212 17.52 2.03 14.64
CA GLY A 212 16.24 1.82 15.29
C GLY A 212 15.04 2.27 14.44
N PRO A 213 13.88 2.50 15.09
CA PRO A 213 12.64 2.86 14.41
C PRO A 213 12.79 4.15 13.58
N GLN A 214 12.53 4.05 12.28
CA GLN A 214 12.47 5.13 11.30
C GLN A 214 11.77 6.42 11.79
N SER A 215 10.63 6.30 12.48
CA SER A 215 9.82 7.39 13.03
C SER A 215 10.47 8.12 14.22
N LYS A 216 11.57 7.59 14.76
CA LYS A 216 12.34 8.17 15.88
C LYS A 216 13.73 8.67 15.47
N ARG A 217 14.14 8.41 14.22
CA ARG A 217 15.46 8.82 13.67
C ARG A 217 15.62 10.33 13.58
N GLY A 218 16.86 10.78 13.63
CA GLY A 218 17.22 12.20 13.53
C GLY A 218 16.54 13.11 14.55
N GLY A 219 16.19 12.58 15.73
CA GLY A 219 15.50 13.33 16.79
C GLY A 219 14.08 13.77 16.40
N ALA A 220 13.38 13.02 15.54
CA ALA A 220 12.02 13.34 15.13
C ALA A 220 11.08 13.59 16.32
N SER A 221 10.50 14.80 16.38
CA SER A 221 9.61 15.20 17.48
C SER A 221 8.35 14.35 17.54
N GLN A 222 8.07 13.79 18.73
CA GLN A 222 6.86 13.01 18.99
C GLN A 222 5.71 13.88 19.55
N ALA A 223 5.89 15.19 19.64
CA ALA A 223 4.94 16.11 20.27
C ALA A 223 3.55 16.09 19.62
N ALA A 224 3.48 15.91 18.29
CA ALA A 224 2.21 15.83 17.58
C ALA A 224 1.41 14.58 17.96
N ILE A 225 2.08 13.44 18.16
CA ILE A 225 1.44 12.21 18.61
C ILE A 225 0.86 12.43 20.01
N ALA A 226 1.67 12.95 20.94
CA ALA A 226 1.20 13.24 22.30
C ALA A 226 -0.01 14.20 22.30
N LYS A 227 0.07 15.31 21.55
CA LYS A 227 -0.97 16.32 21.46
C LYS A 227 -2.28 15.80 20.87
N TYR A 228 -2.25 15.10 19.74
CA TYR A 228 -3.47 14.72 19.02
C TYR A 228 -4.10 13.42 19.52
N LEU A 229 -3.35 12.60 20.25
CA LEU A 229 -3.86 11.36 20.84
C LEU A 229 -4.24 11.51 22.33
N GLU A 230 -3.99 12.68 22.92
CA GLU A 230 -4.35 12.97 24.31
C GLU A 230 -5.83 12.66 24.59
N GLY A 231 -6.08 11.91 25.67
CA GLY A 231 -7.42 11.46 26.06
C GLY A 231 -8.03 10.34 25.19
N ASN A 232 -7.42 9.98 24.05
CA ASN A 232 -7.90 8.92 23.17
C ASN A 232 -7.12 7.60 23.37
N LYS A 233 -7.46 6.86 24.44
CA LYS A 233 -6.80 5.60 24.83
C LYS A 233 -6.69 4.59 23.69
N HIS A 234 -7.74 4.43 22.88
CA HIS A 234 -7.75 3.51 21.74
C HIS A 234 -6.72 3.92 20.68
N ALA A 235 -6.71 5.19 20.31
CA ALA A 235 -5.78 5.67 19.29
C ALA A 235 -4.31 5.61 19.76
N ALA A 236 -4.06 5.95 21.02
CA ALA A 236 -2.74 5.79 21.63
C ALA A 236 -2.26 4.33 21.60
N ALA A 237 -3.13 3.37 21.90
CA ALA A 237 -2.82 1.94 21.80
C ALA A 237 -2.50 1.50 20.36
N CYS A 238 -3.23 2.02 19.37
CA CYS A 238 -2.94 1.76 17.95
C CYS A 238 -1.55 2.28 17.56
N PHE A 239 -1.19 3.49 17.98
CA PHE A 239 0.13 4.08 17.69
C PHE A 239 1.26 3.31 18.39
N HIS A 240 1.05 2.89 19.63
CA HIS A 240 2.00 2.02 20.32
C HIS A 240 2.25 0.70 19.58
N GLN A 241 1.19 0.10 19.02
CA GLN A 241 1.34 -1.10 18.19
C GLN A 241 2.17 -0.82 16.92
N PHE A 242 1.95 0.32 16.25
CA PHE A 242 2.74 0.70 15.08
C PHE A 242 4.22 0.93 15.44
N GLU A 243 4.53 1.60 16.55
CA GLU A 243 5.90 1.75 17.04
C GLU A 243 6.55 0.39 17.34
N SER A 244 5.81 -0.55 17.94
CA SER A 244 6.29 -1.90 18.23
C SER A 244 6.62 -2.67 16.95
N ASN A 245 5.75 -2.60 15.94
CA ASN A 245 6.00 -3.21 14.63
C ASN A 245 7.25 -2.63 13.98
N GLU A 246 7.44 -1.31 14.06
CA GLU A 246 8.58 -0.63 13.48
C GLU A 246 9.89 -1.03 14.16
N ALA A 247 9.92 -1.07 15.49
CA ALA A 247 11.07 -1.59 16.23
C ALA A 247 11.43 -3.03 15.84
N LYS A 248 10.41 -3.88 15.64
CA LYS A 248 10.60 -5.27 15.23
C LYS A 248 11.15 -5.44 13.81
N LEU A 249 10.78 -4.53 12.89
CA LEU A 249 11.03 -4.70 11.45
C LEU A 249 12.07 -3.72 10.88
N CYS A 250 12.54 -2.74 11.64
CA CYS A 250 13.41 -1.66 11.16
C CYS A 250 14.73 -2.07 10.50
N GLY A 251 15.20 -3.31 10.70
CA GLY A 251 16.38 -3.84 10.01
C GLY A 251 16.16 -3.97 8.51
N GLU A 252 15.33 -4.93 8.10
CA GLU A 252 15.17 -5.33 6.70
C GLU A 252 14.13 -4.50 5.91
N TRP A 253 13.38 -3.64 6.58
CA TRP A 253 12.19 -2.98 6.03
C TRP A 253 12.23 -1.47 6.23
N ALA A 254 11.88 -0.73 5.19
CA ALA A 254 11.49 0.67 5.29
C ALA A 254 9.97 0.76 5.55
N VAL A 255 9.52 1.74 6.34
CA VAL A 255 8.11 1.88 6.72
C VAL A 255 7.50 3.17 6.16
N PHE A 256 6.24 3.08 5.74
CA PHE A 256 5.44 4.20 5.25
C PHE A 256 4.04 4.19 5.84
N TYR A 257 3.38 5.34 5.87
CA TYR A 257 2.11 5.54 6.57
C TYR A 257 1.08 6.19 5.65
N HIS A 258 0.12 5.40 5.18
CA HIS A 258 -0.99 5.89 4.35
C HIS A 258 -2.21 6.17 5.24
N SER A 259 -2.62 7.43 5.31
CA SER A 259 -3.82 7.87 6.03
C SER A 259 -5.02 7.92 5.09
N TYR A 260 -6.16 7.37 5.51
CA TYR A 260 -7.38 7.33 4.70
C TYR A 260 -8.63 7.24 5.57
N SER A 261 -9.80 7.48 4.96
CA SER A 261 -11.11 7.30 5.58
C SER A 261 -12.03 6.50 4.69
N PHE A 262 -12.78 7.16 3.80
CA PHE A 262 -13.84 6.51 3.02
C PHE A 262 -13.32 5.48 2.02
N ALA A 263 -12.03 5.53 1.65
CA ALA A 263 -11.39 4.48 0.84
C ALA A 263 -11.30 3.12 1.57
N ALA A 264 -11.50 3.08 2.90
CA ALA A 264 -11.37 1.87 3.69
C ALA A 264 -12.23 0.73 3.15
N LEU A 265 -13.51 0.98 2.85
CA LEU A 265 -14.39 -0.08 2.32
C LEU A 265 -13.86 -0.66 0.99
N ILE A 266 -13.33 0.18 0.10
CA ILE A 266 -12.75 -0.28 -1.17
C ILE A 266 -11.56 -1.21 -0.90
N TYR A 267 -10.66 -0.83 0.02
CA TYR A 267 -9.47 -1.64 0.34
C TYR A 267 -9.83 -2.96 1.02
N GLU A 268 -10.89 -2.97 1.82
CA GLU A 268 -11.42 -4.18 2.44
C GLU A 268 -12.06 -5.12 1.40
N VAL A 269 -12.76 -4.57 0.40
CA VAL A 269 -13.32 -5.36 -0.71
C VAL A 269 -12.22 -5.93 -1.59
N HIS A 270 -11.19 -5.14 -1.94
CA HIS A 270 -10.00 -5.67 -2.63
C HIS A 270 -9.36 -6.82 -1.86
N ALA A 271 -9.20 -6.69 -0.54
CA ALA A 271 -8.64 -7.76 0.28
C ALA A 271 -9.51 -9.02 0.28
N ALA A 272 -10.83 -8.87 0.38
CA ALA A 272 -11.75 -10.01 0.35
C ALA A 272 -11.75 -10.71 -1.02
N VAL A 273 -11.77 -9.96 -2.13
CA VAL A 273 -11.65 -10.52 -3.48
C VAL A 273 -10.32 -11.26 -3.63
N ALA A 274 -9.21 -10.66 -3.18
CA ALA A 274 -7.91 -11.30 -3.22
C ALA A 274 -7.84 -12.55 -2.33
N SER A 275 -8.58 -12.57 -1.21
CA SER A 275 -8.68 -13.75 -0.35
C SER A 275 -9.42 -14.89 -1.03
N VAL A 276 -10.57 -14.58 -1.64
CA VAL A 276 -11.37 -15.55 -2.37
C VAL A 276 -10.61 -16.08 -3.58
N LEU A 277 -10.00 -15.20 -4.40
CA LEU A 277 -9.40 -15.58 -5.68
C LEU A 277 -7.94 -16.03 -5.58
N PHE A 278 -7.15 -15.50 -4.66
CA PHE A 278 -5.69 -15.65 -4.64
C PHE A 278 -5.12 -16.00 -3.25
N ARG A 279 -5.95 -16.48 -2.32
CA ARG A 279 -5.56 -16.85 -0.95
C ARG A 279 -4.92 -15.74 -0.12
N PHE A 280 -5.14 -14.48 -0.47
CA PHE A 280 -4.65 -13.38 0.34
C PHE A 280 -5.23 -13.45 1.77
N ARG A 281 -4.39 -13.26 2.78
CA ARG A 281 -4.79 -13.32 4.20
C ARG A 281 -5.44 -12.00 4.65
N SER A 282 -6.64 -11.72 4.13
CA SER A 282 -7.36 -10.46 4.33
C SER A 282 -7.70 -10.14 5.79
N GLN A 283 -7.74 -11.15 6.66
CA GLN A 283 -7.95 -10.96 8.10
C GLN A 283 -6.85 -10.12 8.76
N TYR A 284 -5.63 -10.13 8.21
CA TYR A 284 -4.48 -9.40 8.77
C TYR A 284 -4.20 -8.07 8.08
N ALA A 285 -4.58 -7.93 6.81
CA ALA A 285 -4.26 -6.76 5.99
C ALA A 285 -5.41 -6.35 5.07
N SER A 286 -5.53 -5.07 4.79
CA SER A 286 -6.36 -4.57 3.67
C SER A 286 -5.48 -4.42 2.43
N LEU A 287 -6.07 -4.43 1.23
CA LEU A 287 -5.31 -4.35 -0.02
C LEU A 287 -5.66 -3.06 -0.77
N PRO A 288 -4.72 -2.12 -0.98
CA PRO A 288 -5.03 -0.87 -1.66
C PRO A 288 -5.54 -1.09 -3.09
N ARG A 289 -4.93 -2.00 -3.85
CA ARG A 289 -5.23 -2.25 -5.26
C ARG A 289 -5.19 -3.74 -5.58
N ILE A 290 -6.10 -4.18 -6.45
CA ILE A 290 -6.17 -5.58 -6.90
C ILE A 290 -6.09 -5.73 -8.42
N LEU A 291 -6.52 -4.73 -9.19
CA LEU A 291 -6.59 -4.81 -10.65
C LEU A 291 -5.19 -4.72 -11.27
N VAL A 292 -4.60 -5.88 -11.58
CA VAL A 292 -3.23 -6.00 -12.11
C VAL A 292 -3.09 -5.30 -13.47
N HIS A 293 -4.10 -5.39 -14.34
CA HIS A 293 -4.03 -4.78 -15.67
C HIS A 293 -3.86 -3.25 -15.66
N GLU A 294 -4.22 -2.57 -14.56
CA GLU A 294 -4.02 -1.12 -14.45
C GLU A 294 -2.54 -0.73 -14.29
N PHE A 295 -1.67 -1.71 -14.00
CA PHE A 295 -0.24 -1.52 -13.79
C PHE A 295 0.61 -1.86 -15.03
N LEU A 296 0.01 -2.32 -16.13
CA LEU A 296 0.76 -2.66 -17.35
C LEU A 296 1.56 -1.46 -17.87
N ASP A 297 0.95 -0.26 -17.86
CA ASP A 297 1.60 0.97 -18.32
C ASP A 297 2.43 1.67 -17.23
N ILE A 298 2.16 1.36 -15.96
CA ILE A 298 2.81 2.01 -14.80
C ILE A 298 3.21 0.94 -13.77
N PRO A 299 4.18 0.07 -14.09
CA PRO A 299 4.55 -1.04 -13.23
C PRO A 299 5.35 -0.62 -11.99
N ASN A 300 5.99 0.54 -12.00
CA ASN A 300 6.97 0.95 -10.97
C ASN A 300 6.98 2.48 -10.74
N ALA A 301 7.73 2.93 -9.73
CA ALA A 301 7.81 4.33 -9.32
C ALA A 301 8.37 5.23 -10.43
N LYS A 302 9.40 4.78 -11.15
CA LYS A 302 9.99 5.54 -12.26
C LYS A 302 8.95 5.87 -13.33
N THR A 303 8.24 4.86 -13.82
CA THR A 303 7.17 5.04 -14.83
C THR A 303 6.02 5.91 -14.30
N LEU A 304 5.72 5.83 -13.00
CA LEU A 304 4.72 6.69 -12.38
C LEU A 304 5.16 8.17 -12.36
N VAL A 305 6.43 8.46 -12.07
CA VAL A 305 6.99 9.83 -12.15
C VAL A 305 6.92 10.35 -13.57
N ASP A 306 7.36 9.55 -14.55
CA ASP A 306 7.32 9.90 -15.97
C ASP A 306 5.87 10.22 -16.41
N ARG A 307 4.91 9.39 -16.01
CA ARG A 307 3.48 9.61 -16.29
C ARG A 307 2.92 10.82 -15.55
N PHE A 308 3.34 11.04 -14.31
CA PHE A 308 2.91 12.19 -13.52
C PHE A 308 3.30 13.49 -14.20
N ASN A 309 4.58 13.63 -14.55
CA ASN A 309 5.13 14.84 -15.17
C ASN A 309 4.52 15.11 -16.55
N SER A 310 4.25 14.07 -17.33
CA SER A 310 3.73 14.22 -18.69
C SER A 310 2.21 14.38 -18.77
N HIS A 311 1.44 13.85 -17.81
CA HIS A 311 -0.04 13.79 -17.93
C HIS A 311 -0.79 14.29 -16.70
N PHE A 312 -0.29 14.03 -15.48
CA PHE A 312 -1.06 14.28 -14.27
C PHE A 312 -0.80 15.65 -13.65
N ALA A 313 0.40 16.21 -13.83
CA ALA A 313 0.84 17.46 -13.19
C ALA A 313 -0.13 18.64 -13.43
N ASP A 314 -0.65 18.76 -14.65
CA ASP A 314 -1.59 19.82 -15.03
C ASP A 314 -3.06 19.47 -14.78
N HIS A 315 -3.35 18.20 -14.44
CA HIS A 315 -4.71 17.65 -14.38
C HIS A 315 -4.97 16.94 -13.06
N LYS A 316 -5.26 17.70 -12.00
CA LYS A 316 -5.56 17.19 -10.65
C LYS A 316 -4.41 16.44 -9.97
N ARG A 317 -3.22 16.32 -10.58
CA ARG A 317 -2.01 15.77 -9.94
C ARG A 317 -2.24 14.35 -9.40
N ASP A 318 -1.88 14.05 -8.15
CA ASP A 318 -2.15 12.75 -7.51
C ASP A 318 -3.64 12.48 -7.22
N HIS A 319 -4.53 13.44 -7.49
CA HIS A 319 -5.97 13.23 -7.53
C HIS A 319 -6.46 12.78 -8.92
N HIS A 320 -5.59 12.73 -9.93
CA HIS A 320 -5.94 12.22 -11.25
C HIS A 320 -6.43 10.76 -11.16
N PRO A 321 -7.53 10.37 -11.84
CA PRO A 321 -8.02 8.99 -11.80
C PRO A 321 -6.96 7.96 -12.20
N GLY A 322 -6.14 8.27 -13.21
CA GLY A 322 -5.02 7.42 -13.65
C GLY A 322 -3.97 7.20 -12.56
N PHE A 323 -3.63 8.23 -11.77
CA PHE A 323 -2.75 8.07 -10.61
C PHE A 323 -3.43 7.18 -9.57
N ARG A 324 -4.70 7.45 -9.24
CA ARG A 324 -5.45 6.73 -8.19
C ARG A 324 -5.63 5.25 -8.52
N LYS A 325 -5.59 4.83 -9.78
CA LYS A 325 -5.62 3.41 -10.17
C LYS A 325 -4.41 2.64 -9.65
N VAL A 326 -3.22 3.23 -9.69
CA VAL A 326 -1.97 2.51 -9.39
C VAL A 326 -1.30 2.95 -8.09
N GLY A 327 -1.46 4.22 -7.70
CA GLY A 327 -0.70 4.86 -6.64
C GLY A 327 -1.50 5.26 -5.41
N ILE A 328 -0.79 5.41 -4.28
CA ILE A 328 -1.28 6.07 -3.05
C ILE A 328 -0.25 7.07 -2.51
N SER A 329 -0.72 8.03 -1.72
CA SER A 329 0.11 9.00 -1.00
C SER A 329 0.40 8.51 0.41
N ALA A 330 1.66 8.54 0.84
CA ALA A 330 2.06 8.10 2.19
C ALA A 330 3.10 9.04 2.82
N MET A 331 3.18 9.00 4.15
CA MET A 331 4.19 9.68 4.95
C MET A 331 5.32 8.72 5.32
N CYS A 332 6.54 9.23 5.45
CA CYS A 332 7.71 8.41 5.82
C CYS A 332 7.88 8.24 7.32
N SER A 333 7.00 8.78 8.17
CA SER A 333 7.12 8.67 9.62
C SER A 333 5.75 8.66 10.28
N LEU A 334 5.62 7.88 11.35
CA LEU A 334 4.44 7.90 12.23
C LEU A 334 4.30 9.26 12.93
N ALA A 335 5.43 9.92 13.17
CA ALA A 335 5.51 11.25 13.77
C ALA A 335 5.35 12.38 12.73
N ALA A 336 5.12 12.07 11.45
CA ALA A 336 5.07 13.07 10.41
C ALA A 336 3.99 14.13 10.69
N THR A 337 4.42 15.39 10.59
CA THR A 337 3.58 16.60 10.69
C THR A 337 3.49 17.33 9.36
N GLY A 338 3.84 16.63 8.27
CA GLY A 338 4.10 17.15 6.95
C GLY A 338 3.05 18.13 6.42
N PRO A 339 3.41 18.89 5.38
CA PRO A 339 2.63 20.05 4.90
C PRO A 339 1.17 19.75 4.55
N GLU A 340 0.84 18.51 4.21
CA GLU A 340 -0.51 18.12 3.77
C GLU A 340 -1.31 17.42 4.88
N ALA A 341 -0.66 16.54 5.65
CA ALA A 341 -1.34 15.78 6.69
C ALA A 341 -0.40 15.50 7.87
N CYS A 342 -0.90 15.79 9.07
CA CYS A 342 -0.32 15.30 10.32
C CYS A 342 -0.93 13.94 10.65
N VAL A 343 -0.11 12.87 10.65
CA VAL A 343 -0.57 11.48 10.73
C VAL A 343 -1.47 11.24 11.96
N ALA A 344 -1.04 11.69 13.14
CA ALA A 344 -1.83 11.54 14.37
C ALA A 344 -3.18 12.28 14.31
N ARG A 345 -3.20 13.50 13.76
CA ARG A 345 -4.43 14.30 13.60
C ARG A 345 -5.40 13.64 12.63
N VAL A 346 -4.92 13.23 11.45
CA VAL A 346 -5.77 12.66 10.40
C VAL A 346 -6.19 11.23 10.70
N PHE A 347 -5.43 10.49 11.51
CA PHE A 347 -5.89 9.19 12.02
C PHE A 347 -7.17 9.32 12.82
N VAL A 348 -7.29 10.34 13.68
CA VAL A 348 -8.51 10.53 14.49
C VAL A 348 -9.64 11.17 13.67
N SER A 349 -9.33 12.23 12.93
CA SER A 349 -10.33 13.04 12.22
C SER A 349 -10.74 12.48 10.85
N GLY A 350 -9.92 11.62 10.27
CA GLY A 350 -10.09 11.11 8.92
C GLY A 350 -9.35 11.91 7.83
N TYR A 351 -9.02 11.22 6.74
CA TYR A 351 -8.40 11.80 5.55
C TYR A 351 -9.08 11.28 4.29
N SER A 352 -9.69 12.16 3.49
CA SER A 352 -10.35 11.74 2.26
C SER A 352 -10.47 12.85 1.23
N CYS A 353 -10.48 12.43 -0.03
CA CYS A 353 -10.85 13.28 -1.13
C CYS A 353 -12.37 13.44 -1.20
N ARG A 354 -12.82 14.53 -1.82
CA ARG A 354 -14.26 14.86 -1.96
C ARG A 354 -14.73 14.85 -3.41
N ASP A 355 -13.82 14.61 -4.35
CA ASP A 355 -14.05 14.67 -5.79
C ASP A 355 -14.35 13.30 -6.41
N VAL A 356 -14.78 12.32 -5.60
CA VAL A 356 -15.01 10.93 -6.01
C VAL A 356 -16.36 10.42 -5.51
N SER A 357 -17.10 9.74 -6.38
CA SER A 357 -18.23 8.90 -5.98
C SER A 357 -17.71 7.55 -5.49
N PHE A 358 -17.53 7.40 -4.18
CA PHE A 358 -17.04 6.16 -3.56
C PHE A 358 -17.92 4.95 -3.88
N ARG A 359 -19.24 5.16 -3.98
CA ARG A 359 -20.17 4.11 -4.43
C ARG A 359 -19.87 3.64 -5.85
N SER A 360 -19.66 4.58 -6.79
CA SER A 360 -19.34 4.22 -8.17
C SER A 360 -18.01 3.48 -8.29
N VAL A 361 -17.02 3.84 -7.45
CA VAL A 361 -15.75 3.10 -7.37
C VAL A 361 -15.98 1.67 -6.88
N LEU A 362 -16.79 1.48 -5.84
CA LEU A 362 -17.14 0.14 -5.34
C LEU A 362 -17.82 -0.71 -6.42
N GLU A 363 -18.82 -0.15 -7.10
CA GLU A 363 -19.55 -0.83 -8.16
C GLU A 363 -18.63 -1.17 -9.35
N GLY A 364 -17.71 -0.28 -9.71
CA GLY A 364 -16.69 -0.52 -10.74
C GLY A 364 -15.72 -1.65 -10.39
N VAL A 365 -15.28 -1.76 -9.12
CA VAL A 365 -14.46 -2.89 -8.66
C VAL A 365 -15.20 -4.22 -8.82
N LEU A 366 -16.47 -4.27 -8.44
CA LEU A 366 -17.31 -5.46 -8.60
C LEU A 366 -17.52 -5.81 -10.08
N GLU A 367 -17.70 -4.80 -10.94
CA GLU A 367 -17.79 -4.99 -12.39
C GLU A 367 -16.50 -5.59 -12.98
N SER A 368 -15.33 -5.06 -12.60
CA SER A 368 -14.03 -5.58 -13.02
C SER A 368 -13.76 -7.01 -12.54
N CYS A 369 -14.42 -7.44 -11.46
CA CYS A 369 -14.41 -8.82 -11.00
C CYS A 369 -15.47 -9.70 -11.70
N TYR A 370 -16.06 -9.23 -12.79
CA TYR A 370 -17.11 -9.90 -13.57
C TYR A 370 -18.37 -10.29 -12.79
N VAL A 371 -18.69 -9.57 -11.70
CA VAL A 371 -20.01 -9.69 -11.06
C VAL A 371 -21.08 -9.30 -12.09
N PRO A 372 -22.13 -10.12 -12.30
CA PRO A 372 -23.16 -9.82 -13.28
C PRO A 372 -23.79 -8.43 -13.05
N LYS A 373 -23.91 -7.60 -14.09
CA LYS A 373 -24.39 -6.21 -13.99
C LYS A 373 -25.68 -6.04 -13.16
N LYS A 374 -26.63 -6.96 -13.34
CA LYS A 374 -27.90 -6.97 -12.59
C LYS A 374 -27.75 -7.19 -11.08
N ASN A 375 -26.63 -7.74 -10.62
CA ASN A 375 -26.34 -8.04 -9.23
C ASN A 375 -25.46 -6.97 -8.55
N ILE A 376 -24.70 -6.17 -9.31
CA ILE A 376 -23.72 -5.22 -8.77
C ILE A 376 -24.34 -4.28 -7.73
N VAL A 377 -25.44 -3.59 -8.07
CA VAL A 377 -26.10 -2.63 -7.17
C VAL A 377 -26.61 -3.31 -5.89
N LYS A 378 -27.14 -4.53 -6.02
CA LYS A 378 -27.63 -5.32 -4.88
C LYS A 378 -26.46 -5.72 -3.97
N LEU A 379 -25.40 -6.27 -4.55
CA LEU A 379 -24.22 -6.72 -3.81
C LEU A 379 -23.52 -5.55 -3.12
N ALA A 380 -23.30 -4.43 -3.80
CA ALA A 380 -22.75 -3.22 -3.20
C ALA A 380 -23.58 -2.75 -2.00
N SER A 381 -24.91 -2.78 -2.10
CA SER A 381 -25.80 -2.42 -0.98
C SER A 381 -25.71 -3.41 0.19
N GLN A 382 -25.52 -4.70 -0.09
CA GLN A 382 -25.29 -5.71 0.95
C GLN A 382 -23.94 -5.52 1.65
N ILE A 383 -22.88 -5.20 0.89
CA ILE A 383 -21.55 -4.87 1.42
C ILE A 383 -21.63 -3.64 2.33
N ILE A 384 -22.28 -2.56 1.90
CA ILE A 384 -22.47 -1.34 2.70
C ILE A 384 -23.19 -1.67 4.02
N LYS A 385 -24.29 -2.43 3.96
CA LYS A 385 -25.04 -2.84 5.16
C LYS A 385 -24.19 -3.70 6.10
N LEU A 386 -23.37 -4.59 5.57
CA LEU A 386 -22.42 -5.39 6.34
C LEU A 386 -21.38 -4.50 7.02
N SER A 387 -20.84 -3.50 6.32
CA SER A 387 -19.90 -2.52 6.87
C SER A 387 -20.51 -1.71 8.03
N GLU A 388 -21.77 -1.26 7.90
CA GLU A 388 -22.49 -0.58 8.99
C GLU A 388 -22.61 -1.47 10.24
N LYS A 389 -22.94 -2.76 10.04
CA LYS A 389 -23.08 -3.74 11.14
C LYS A 389 -21.79 -3.83 11.96
N HIS A 390 -20.63 -3.74 11.31
CA HIS A 390 -19.32 -3.86 11.96
C HIS A 390 -18.72 -2.51 12.41
N GLY A 391 -19.38 -1.39 12.12
CA GLY A 391 -19.00 -0.06 12.61
C GLY A 391 -18.11 0.74 11.66
N LEU A 392 -17.92 0.30 10.41
CA LEU A 392 -17.17 1.05 9.41
C LEU A 392 -17.98 2.28 8.94
N ASP A 393 -17.32 3.42 8.76
CA ASP A 393 -17.97 4.60 8.19
C ASP A 393 -18.20 4.41 6.68
N VAL A 394 -19.47 4.39 6.28
CA VAL A 394 -19.89 4.22 4.88
C VAL A 394 -20.82 5.35 4.42
N SER A 395 -20.73 6.51 5.06
CA SER A 395 -21.57 7.67 4.76
C SER A 395 -21.42 8.15 3.31
N GLN A 396 -20.21 8.09 2.73
CA GLN A 396 -19.96 8.43 1.32
C GLN A 396 -20.41 7.37 0.31
N PHE A 397 -20.92 6.22 0.77
CA PHE A 397 -21.46 5.16 -0.09
C PHE A 397 -23.00 5.13 -0.10
N GLY A 398 -23.64 6.05 0.63
CA GLY A 398 -25.08 6.06 0.87
C GLY A 398 -25.51 5.27 2.11
N GLY A 399 -24.57 4.84 2.95
CA GLY A 399 -24.86 4.26 4.27
C GLY A 399 -24.76 5.30 5.40
N LYS A 400 -24.55 4.82 6.62
CA LYS A 400 -24.45 5.63 7.85
C LYS A 400 -22.99 5.92 8.22
N PRO A 401 -22.73 7.07 8.88
CA PRO A 401 -21.42 7.33 9.48
C PRO A 401 -21.17 6.39 10.66
N CYS A 402 -19.90 6.19 11.02
CA CYS A 402 -19.56 5.38 12.20
C CYS A 402 -20.06 6.07 13.48
N LYS A 403 -20.43 5.28 14.51
CA LYS A 403 -20.99 5.83 15.75
C LYS A 403 -20.01 6.73 16.51
N SER A 404 -18.72 6.43 16.43
CA SER A 404 -17.69 7.22 17.11
C SER A 404 -17.39 8.56 16.42
N GLN A 405 -17.83 8.74 15.16
CA GLN A 405 -17.44 9.85 14.28
C GLN A 405 -15.93 9.94 14.03
N LYS A 406 -15.18 8.86 14.30
CA LYS A 406 -13.74 8.74 14.05
C LYS A 406 -13.51 7.87 12.83
N ALA A 407 -13.78 8.43 11.65
CA ALA A 407 -13.70 7.71 10.37
C ALA A 407 -12.27 7.51 9.85
N GLY A 408 -11.23 7.86 10.61
CA GLY A 408 -9.86 7.74 10.15
C GLY A 408 -9.28 6.33 10.31
N HIS A 409 -8.42 5.99 9.36
CA HIS A 409 -7.67 4.76 9.27
C HIS A 409 -6.20 5.08 8.96
N LEU A 410 -5.32 4.21 9.42
CA LEU A 410 -3.90 4.28 9.11
C LEU A 410 -3.42 2.89 8.66
N MET A 411 -2.76 2.86 7.51
CA MET A 411 -2.05 1.68 7.01
C MET A 411 -0.56 1.93 7.15
N GLN A 412 0.09 1.09 7.97
CA GLN A 412 1.54 1.01 8.10
C GLN A 412 2.04 -0.01 7.07
N ILE A 413 2.87 0.45 6.14
CA ILE A 413 3.32 -0.25 4.95
C ILE A 413 4.82 -0.47 5.10
N PHE A 414 5.24 -1.70 5.34
CA PHE A 414 6.65 -2.08 5.31
C PHE A 414 7.00 -2.61 3.92
N ILE A 415 7.95 -1.97 3.27
CA ILE A 415 8.50 -2.40 1.98
C ILE A 415 9.92 -2.88 2.23
N ARG A 416 10.30 -4.05 1.67
CA ARG A 416 11.70 -4.50 1.71
C ARG A 416 12.61 -3.40 1.17
N ARG A 417 13.73 -3.11 1.85
CA ARG A 417 14.63 -2.01 1.44
C ARG A 417 15.03 -2.07 -0.03
N ARG A 418 15.36 -3.26 -0.54
CA ARG A 418 15.67 -3.50 -1.97
C ARG A 418 14.56 -3.11 -2.97
N LEU A 419 13.31 -2.98 -2.52
CA LEU A 419 12.14 -2.64 -3.35
C LEU A 419 11.72 -1.17 -3.18
N VAL A 420 12.37 -0.40 -2.31
CA VAL A 420 11.94 0.97 -1.99
C VAL A 420 11.93 1.86 -3.22
N ASP A 421 13.01 1.91 -3.99
CA ASP A 421 13.08 2.78 -5.18
C ASP A 421 12.31 2.22 -6.38
N GLU A 422 12.01 0.92 -6.38
CA GLU A 422 11.14 0.31 -7.39
C GLU A 422 9.67 0.73 -7.17
N LEU A 423 9.22 0.79 -5.92
CA LEU A 423 7.82 1.00 -5.58
C LEU A 423 7.51 2.42 -5.11
N THR A 424 8.50 3.22 -4.74
CA THR A 424 8.29 4.54 -4.14
C THR A 424 9.16 5.62 -4.78
N TYR A 425 8.63 6.84 -4.82
CA TYR A 425 9.42 8.05 -5.08
C TYR A 425 9.09 9.13 -4.04
N ALA A 426 10.08 9.97 -3.73
CA ALA A 426 9.91 11.09 -2.83
C ALA A 426 9.07 12.17 -3.51
N ALA A 427 8.05 12.67 -2.81
CA ALA A 427 7.12 13.61 -3.40
C ALA A 427 6.91 14.85 -2.53
N GLU A 428 6.68 15.97 -3.20
CA GLU A 428 6.12 17.20 -2.67
C GLU A 428 4.59 17.08 -2.46
N PRO A 429 3.93 18.05 -1.79
CA PRO A 429 2.47 18.08 -1.72
C PRO A 429 1.82 17.95 -3.09
N TYR A 430 0.77 17.13 -3.17
CA TYR A 430 0.06 16.79 -4.40
C TYR A 430 0.85 15.92 -5.41
N GLY A 431 2.03 15.41 -5.07
CA GLY A 431 2.70 14.37 -5.86
C GLY A 431 3.84 14.76 -6.81
N PRO A 432 4.23 16.03 -7.08
CA PRO A 432 5.46 16.29 -7.83
C PRO A 432 6.67 15.60 -7.21
N GLU A 433 7.61 15.15 -8.03
CA GLU A 433 8.84 14.52 -7.55
C GLU A 433 9.69 15.51 -6.75
N ASP A 434 10.13 15.08 -5.56
CA ASP A 434 11.10 15.79 -4.74
C ASP A 434 12.51 15.25 -5.03
N LYS A 435 13.16 15.87 -6.02
CA LYS A 435 14.50 15.47 -6.48
C LYS A 435 15.57 15.53 -5.40
N SER A 436 15.38 16.34 -4.35
CA SER A 436 16.36 16.48 -3.27
C SER A 436 16.44 15.24 -2.37
N ARG A 437 15.41 14.39 -2.39
CA ARG A 437 15.29 13.16 -1.59
C ARG A 437 15.31 11.88 -2.44
N MET A 438 15.74 11.97 -3.70
CA MET A 438 15.88 10.82 -4.59
C MET A 438 17.34 10.32 -4.64
N PRO A 439 17.58 9.00 -4.66
CA PRO A 439 16.60 7.92 -4.46
C PRO A 439 16.06 7.90 -3.02
N VAL A 440 14.83 7.40 -2.84
CA VAL A 440 14.14 7.40 -1.54
C VAL A 440 14.89 6.56 -0.52
N SER A 441 15.45 5.43 -0.96
CA SER A 441 16.25 4.52 -0.13
C SER A 441 17.33 5.26 0.65
N ASN A 442 18.15 6.08 -0.01
CA ASN A 442 19.22 6.86 0.63
C ASN A 442 18.71 7.70 1.81
N TRP A 443 17.53 8.28 1.65
CA TRP A 443 16.93 9.11 2.68
C TRP A 443 16.33 8.28 3.83
N VAL A 444 15.58 7.21 3.52
CA VAL A 444 14.95 6.37 4.55
C VAL A 444 15.93 5.44 5.27
N ASP A 445 17.10 5.21 4.69
CA ASP A 445 18.20 4.43 5.27
C ASP A 445 19.07 5.25 6.21
N GLY A 446 19.02 6.58 6.13
CA GLY A 446 19.77 7.49 7.00
C GLY A 446 19.18 7.65 8.41
N ASP A 447 19.91 8.40 9.24
CA ASP A 447 19.45 8.87 10.57
C ASP A 447 18.83 10.28 10.49
N GLU A 448 18.22 10.62 9.36
CA GLU A 448 17.58 11.92 9.19
C GLU A 448 16.19 11.96 9.79
N SER A 449 15.74 13.16 10.18
CA SER A 449 14.37 13.35 10.66
C SER A 449 13.39 13.28 9.49
N GLN A 450 12.50 12.29 9.54
CA GLN A 450 11.48 12.09 8.51
C GLN A 450 10.12 12.70 8.89
N ILE A 451 10.15 13.70 9.79
CA ILE A 451 8.95 14.41 10.24
C ILE A 451 8.27 15.20 9.10
N ARG A 452 9.06 15.58 8.10
CA ARG A 452 8.63 16.17 6.84
C ARG A 452 9.10 15.25 5.71
N GLY A 453 8.15 14.71 4.98
CA GLY A 453 8.44 13.91 3.81
C GLY A 453 7.23 13.08 3.43
N GLN A 454 6.84 13.23 2.18
CA GLN A 454 5.86 12.36 1.57
C GLN A 454 6.53 11.51 0.51
N VAL A 455 5.90 10.39 0.24
CA VAL A 455 6.17 9.56 -0.93
C VAL A 455 4.87 9.30 -1.67
N ARG A 456 5.00 8.88 -2.92
CA ARG A 456 3.95 8.15 -3.62
C ARG A 456 4.40 6.72 -3.82
N ILE A 457 3.49 5.79 -3.60
CA ILE A 457 3.77 4.35 -3.62
C ILE A 457 2.94 3.70 -4.73
N VAL A 458 3.60 2.96 -5.62
CA VAL A 458 2.95 2.09 -6.61
C VAL A 458 2.49 0.82 -5.90
N CYS A 459 1.17 0.66 -5.77
CA CYS A 459 0.55 -0.45 -5.03
C CYS A 459 0.37 -1.70 -5.89
N HIS A 460 1.41 -2.12 -6.60
CA HIS A 460 1.31 -3.20 -7.56
C HIS A 460 0.99 -4.55 -6.85
N PRO A 461 -0.11 -5.26 -7.22
CA PRO A 461 -0.56 -6.46 -6.51
C PRO A 461 0.48 -7.58 -6.42
N LYS A 462 1.32 -7.74 -7.45
CA LYS A 462 2.51 -8.62 -7.45
C LYS A 462 3.31 -8.56 -6.14
N PHE A 463 3.55 -7.37 -5.58
CA PHE A 463 4.30 -7.20 -4.34
C PHE A 463 3.38 -7.12 -3.12
N PHE A 464 2.27 -6.39 -3.22
CA PHE A 464 1.36 -6.13 -2.09
C PHE A 464 0.59 -7.36 -1.61
N MET A 465 0.50 -8.41 -2.42
CA MET A 465 -0.08 -9.70 -2.02
C MET A 465 0.95 -10.66 -1.42
N GLN A 466 2.24 -10.29 -1.42
CA GLN A 466 3.35 -11.12 -0.96
C GLN A 466 3.95 -10.55 0.33
N ALA A 467 3.64 -11.18 1.47
CA ALA A 467 4.05 -10.70 2.80
C ALA A 467 5.58 -10.73 3.07
N ASN A 468 6.37 -11.38 2.21
CA ASN A 468 7.82 -11.33 2.20
C ASN A 468 8.38 -10.13 1.42
N MET A 469 7.58 -9.47 0.57
CA MET A 469 7.94 -8.27 -0.18
C MET A 469 7.35 -6.99 0.43
N VAL A 470 6.07 -7.02 0.78
CA VAL A 470 5.36 -5.90 1.42
C VAL A 470 4.52 -6.42 2.59
N ARG A 471 4.69 -5.85 3.79
CA ARG A 471 3.87 -6.16 4.96
C ARG A 471 2.99 -4.98 5.31
N LEU A 472 1.72 -5.26 5.59
CA LEU A 472 0.73 -4.26 5.88
C LEU A 472 0.17 -4.49 7.29
N PHE A 473 0.10 -3.42 8.07
CA PHE A 473 -0.66 -3.38 9.32
C PHE A 473 -1.67 -2.26 9.23
N VAL A 474 -2.87 -2.49 9.72
CA VAL A 474 -3.97 -1.53 9.60
C VAL A 474 -4.63 -1.30 10.94
N ALA A 475 -4.95 -0.04 11.21
CA ALA A 475 -5.75 0.34 12.37
C ALA A 475 -6.88 1.28 11.94
N SER A 476 -8.00 1.20 12.64
CA SER A 476 -9.07 2.19 12.58
C SER A 476 -9.12 2.97 13.89
N ALA A 477 -9.41 4.27 13.79
CA ALA A 477 -9.66 5.11 14.95
C ALA A 477 -11.04 4.85 15.58
N ASP A 478 -11.96 4.19 14.86
CA ASP A 478 -13.18 3.65 15.44
C ASP A 478 -12.87 2.33 16.18
N PRO A 479 -13.05 2.27 17.52
CA PRO A 479 -12.73 1.07 18.29
C PRO A 479 -13.65 -0.12 17.99
N THR A 480 -14.87 0.14 17.52
CA THR A 480 -15.83 -0.91 17.17
C THR A 480 -15.38 -1.61 15.89
N PHE A 481 -15.11 -0.85 14.84
CA PHE A 481 -14.64 -1.42 13.58
C PHE A 481 -13.26 -2.06 13.74
N HIS A 482 -12.31 -1.40 14.43
CA HIS A 482 -10.99 -1.98 14.65
C HIS A 482 -11.11 -3.37 15.31
N LYS A 483 -11.89 -3.50 16.40
CA LYS A 483 -12.12 -4.79 17.06
C LYS A 483 -12.79 -5.82 16.14
N ASN A 484 -13.76 -5.39 15.33
CA ASN A 484 -14.59 -6.28 14.52
C ASN A 484 -14.00 -6.59 13.14
N ARG A 485 -12.89 -5.95 12.73
CA ARG A 485 -12.37 -6.02 11.36
C ARG A 485 -12.16 -7.46 10.85
N ALA A 486 -11.59 -8.34 11.67
CA ALA A 486 -11.35 -9.73 11.27
C ALA A 486 -12.67 -10.49 10.99
N GLN A 487 -13.68 -10.30 11.84
CA GLN A 487 -15.00 -10.90 11.64
C GLN A 487 -15.73 -10.27 10.44
N PHE A 488 -15.59 -8.96 10.24
CA PHE A 488 -16.08 -8.27 9.05
C PHE A 488 -15.50 -8.87 7.77
N GLN A 489 -14.18 -9.07 7.71
CA GLN A 489 -13.51 -9.67 6.56
C GLN A 489 -14.01 -11.10 6.28
N LYS A 490 -14.18 -11.91 7.33
CA LYS A 490 -14.77 -13.25 7.18
C LYS A 490 -16.17 -13.20 6.54
N GLU A 491 -17.07 -12.39 7.10
CA GLU A 491 -18.43 -12.25 6.58
C GLU A 491 -18.46 -11.61 5.17
N LEU A 492 -17.50 -10.74 4.86
CA LEU A 492 -17.38 -10.13 3.54
C LEU A 492 -16.94 -11.17 2.50
N CYS A 493 -15.96 -12.01 2.82
CA CYS A 493 -15.54 -13.14 1.97
C CYS A 493 -16.68 -14.15 1.75
N GLU A 494 -17.50 -14.41 2.78
CA GLU A 494 -18.71 -15.23 2.65
C GLU A 494 -19.75 -14.58 1.73
N LEU A 495 -19.95 -13.26 1.84
CA LEU A 495 -20.90 -12.51 1.03
C LEU A 495 -20.54 -12.52 -0.47
N ILE A 496 -19.26 -12.43 -0.81
CA ILE A 496 -18.77 -12.45 -2.21
C ILE A 496 -18.35 -13.84 -2.67
N HIS A 497 -18.68 -14.90 -1.93
CA HIS A 497 -18.24 -16.26 -2.20
C HIS A 497 -18.73 -16.81 -3.55
N GLU A 498 -19.73 -16.18 -4.19
CA GLU A 498 -20.11 -16.52 -5.56
C GLU A 498 -18.93 -16.43 -6.55
N LEU A 499 -17.95 -15.56 -6.27
CA LEU A 499 -16.70 -15.46 -7.03
C LEU A 499 -15.78 -16.68 -6.88
N ALA A 500 -16.04 -17.58 -5.94
CA ALA A 500 -15.29 -18.83 -5.76
C ALA A 500 -15.77 -19.96 -6.68
N GLU A 501 -16.93 -19.82 -7.33
CA GLU A 501 -17.42 -20.80 -8.30
C GLU A 501 -16.42 -20.90 -9.47
N PRO A 502 -15.96 -22.09 -9.89
CA PRO A 502 -14.84 -22.24 -10.83
C PRO A 502 -14.92 -21.38 -12.09
N THR A 503 -16.08 -21.30 -12.75
CA THR A 503 -16.23 -20.51 -13.99
C THR A 503 -16.19 -19.00 -13.73
N LEU A 504 -16.84 -18.53 -12.67
CA LEU A 504 -16.81 -17.13 -12.24
C LEU A 504 -15.45 -16.74 -11.70
N ARG A 505 -14.78 -17.65 -10.99
CA ARG A 505 -13.44 -17.49 -10.42
C ARG A 505 -12.41 -17.23 -11.51
N GLU A 506 -12.38 -18.06 -12.55
CA GLU A 506 -11.50 -17.86 -13.71
C GLU A 506 -11.79 -16.56 -14.42
N ARG A 507 -13.07 -16.24 -14.66
CA ARG A 507 -13.46 -14.99 -15.28
C ARG A 507 -13.05 -13.78 -14.44
N ALA A 508 -13.33 -13.78 -13.15
CA ALA A 508 -12.96 -12.71 -12.23
C ALA A 508 -11.44 -12.52 -12.20
N ALA A 509 -10.67 -13.60 -12.12
CA ALA A 509 -9.22 -13.55 -12.20
C ALA A 509 -8.76 -12.97 -13.56
N LYS A 510 -9.36 -13.38 -14.68
CA LYS A 510 -9.07 -12.79 -16.00
C LYS A 510 -9.36 -11.29 -16.02
N GLY A 511 -10.43 -10.84 -15.39
CA GLY A 511 -10.78 -9.40 -15.31
C GLY A 511 -9.76 -8.60 -14.53
N ILE A 512 -9.23 -9.19 -13.46
CA ILE A 512 -8.16 -8.61 -12.68
C ILE A 512 -6.86 -8.49 -13.50
N TYR A 513 -6.51 -9.51 -14.28
CA TYR A 513 -5.29 -9.54 -15.09
C TYR A 513 -5.44 -8.96 -16.51
N GLY A 514 -6.61 -8.49 -16.92
CA GLY A 514 -6.82 -7.90 -18.25
C GLY A 514 -6.95 -8.92 -19.38
N GLY A 515 -7.35 -10.15 -19.07
CA GLY A 515 -7.70 -11.20 -20.04
C GLY A 515 -6.80 -12.43 -19.99
N THR A 516 -5.51 -12.25 -19.69
CA THR A 516 -4.52 -13.34 -19.66
C THR A 516 -4.15 -13.66 -18.22
N LEU A 517 -4.34 -14.91 -17.81
CA LEU A 517 -3.94 -15.37 -16.48
C LEU A 517 -2.47 -15.79 -16.47
N PRO A 518 -1.76 -15.59 -15.35
CA PRO A 518 -0.40 -16.09 -15.23
C PRO A 518 -0.40 -17.62 -15.16
N SER A 519 0.68 -18.25 -15.65
CA SER A 519 0.91 -19.70 -15.70
C SER A 519 0.69 -20.41 -14.36
N TRP A 520 1.07 -19.76 -13.26
CA TRP A 520 0.95 -20.30 -11.90
C TRP A 520 -0.49 -20.32 -11.36
N TRP A 521 -1.43 -19.59 -11.98
CA TRP A 521 -2.80 -19.51 -11.48
C TRP A 521 -3.59 -20.75 -11.86
N THR A 522 -4.39 -21.28 -10.92
CA THR A 522 -5.32 -22.38 -11.19
C THR A 522 -6.73 -22.07 -10.69
N ALA A 523 -7.72 -22.67 -11.35
CA ALA A 523 -9.14 -22.50 -11.01
C ALA A 523 -9.54 -23.23 -9.72
N GLU A 524 -8.70 -24.12 -9.21
CA GLU A 524 -8.99 -24.86 -8.00
C GLU A 524 -9.08 -23.94 -6.79
N ASP A 525 -10.03 -24.24 -5.89
CA ASP A 525 -10.07 -23.60 -4.58
C ASP A 525 -8.91 -24.11 -3.73
N GLN A 526 -7.89 -23.30 -3.82
CA GLN A 526 -6.57 -23.54 -3.35
C GLN A 526 -6.47 -23.17 -1.84
N ARG A 527 -7.55 -22.68 -1.19
CA ARG A 527 -7.58 -22.35 0.25
C ARG A 527 -7.29 -23.52 1.19
N LYS A 528 -7.52 -24.76 0.77
CA LYS A 528 -7.27 -25.98 1.58
C LYS A 528 -5.79 -26.33 1.74
N LEU A 529 -4.91 -25.72 0.93
CA LEU A 529 -3.47 -25.98 0.91
C LEU A 529 -2.67 -24.99 1.78
N ALA A 530 -3.33 -24.02 2.41
CA ALA A 530 -2.74 -22.99 3.28
C ALA A 530 -3.16 -23.22 4.74
#